data_AF-A0A1V6N633-F1
#
_entry.id   AF-A0A1V6N633-F1
#
_cell.length_a   1.000
_cell.length_b   1.000
_cell.length_c   1.000
_cell.angle_alpha   90.00
_cell.angle_beta   90.00
_cell.angle_gamma   90.00
#
_symmetry.space_group_name_H-M   'P 1'
#
loop_
_entity.id
_entity.type
_entity.pdbx_description
1 polymer ?
#
loop_
_entity_poly.entity_id
_entity_poly.type
_entity_poly.pdbx_seq_one_letter_code
_entity_poly.pdbx_strand_id
1 'polypeptide(L)'
;MSVSESRNVAIVGVGSSMSRSLAIWLASLGWNIALVSRSEKSLSAIADEVRQAQKGKNGKVIYRTADASEPAALKATLDWCVQELGGKLDVLSYNAARVAPSDITEISPEELEQDFKVAAVGTLVAGQWFAAGNARVDRIAEGEYPLFLVTGGNLDKEPEPFVASLSTAKAASQTLSRLFAKVLPEKANILVGMPLIAGALINPMTGEYNEQFHPENIIPKAFKPFFEDRENRRDGKAGWTVERLPPSKRYIQSLLSRIESLERRLADYEGRKERARLGSASSQGTTLANQRDHNLDNNPATLDSVQQLVDLCGGLSLGEGQELRFFDSRSNLAMVAEQLDKRCHDHLLKFSADRSQRPGIGEVEVDRSTQEVLLSVFWKWQNSWQYLVHESA
;
A
#
# COMPACT_ATOMS: atom_id res chain seq x y z
N MET A 1 17.67 -14.89 3.07
CA MET A 1 18.93 -14.40 3.67
C MET A 1 18.84 -14.58 5.20
N SER A 2 19.89 -14.23 5.94
CA SER A 2 19.88 -14.14 7.40
C SER A 2 19.91 -12.67 7.80
N VAL A 3 19.00 -12.26 8.69
CA VAL A 3 19.00 -10.92 9.29
C VAL A 3 20.13 -10.84 10.32
N SER A 4 20.85 -9.72 10.35
CA SER A 4 22.04 -9.53 11.18
C SER A 4 21.74 -9.58 12.68
N GLU A 5 22.68 -10.13 13.46
CA GLU A 5 22.59 -10.17 14.92
C GLU A 5 23.06 -8.84 15.57
N SER A 6 22.79 -8.64 16.86
CA SER A 6 23.31 -7.49 17.65
C SER A 6 22.99 -6.10 17.05
N ARG A 7 21.72 -5.87 16.73
CA ARG A 7 21.17 -4.57 16.29
C ARG A 7 20.24 -3.97 17.35
N ASN A 8 20.07 -2.65 17.35
CA ASN A 8 19.25 -1.91 18.30
C ASN A 8 17.86 -1.59 17.73
N VAL A 9 16.78 -1.99 18.41
CA VAL A 9 15.39 -1.66 18.05
C VAL A 9 14.62 -1.07 19.22
N ALA A 10 13.80 -0.05 18.93
CA ALA A 10 12.70 0.35 19.81
C ALA A 10 11.35 0.03 19.15
N ILE A 11 10.41 -0.51 19.92
CA ILE A 11 9.07 -0.87 19.47
C ILE A 11 8.06 -0.07 20.31
N VAL A 12 7.31 0.83 19.66
CA VAL A 12 6.31 1.70 20.28
C VAL A 12 4.91 1.18 19.98
N GLY A 13 4.09 1.04 21.02
CA GLY A 13 2.78 0.41 20.93
C GLY A 13 2.86 -1.12 21.03
N VAL A 14 3.64 -1.61 22.01
CA VAL A 14 3.76 -3.05 22.28
C VAL A 14 2.48 -3.60 22.89
N GLY A 15 1.92 -4.63 22.24
CA GLY A 15 0.79 -5.43 22.71
C GLY A 15 0.99 -6.92 22.42
N SER A 16 0.08 -7.75 22.93
CA SER A 16 0.19 -9.21 23.01
C SER A 16 0.23 -9.97 21.68
N SER A 17 -0.04 -9.32 20.55
CA SER A 17 -0.01 -9.94 19.21
C SER A 17 1.27 -9.57 18.44
N MET A 18 1.21 -8.70 17.44
CA MET A 18 2.31 -8.50 16.47
C MET A 18 3.61 -8.00 17.10
N SER A 19 3.53 -6.98 17.96
CA SER A 19 4.73 -6.41 18.60
C SER A 19 5.44 -7.40 19.52
N ARG A 20 4.69 -8.28 20.21
CA ARG A 20 5.23 -9.40 21.00
C ARG A 20 6.00 -10.36 20.11
N SER A 21 5.37 -10.89 19.04
CA SER A 21 6.04 -11.85 18.16
C SER A 21 7.20 -11.24 17.36
N LEU A 22 7.13 -9.95 17.01
CA LEU A 22 8.26 -9.21 16.43
C LEU A 22 9.43 -9.15 17.41
N ALA A 23 9.17 -8.78 18.67
CA ALA A 23 10.20 -8.73 19.71
C ALA A 23 10.81 -10.11 20.02
N ILE A 24 9.99 -11.15 20.14
CA ILE A 24 10.45 -12.53 20.35
C ILE A 24 11.32 -13.01 19.18
N TRP A 25 10.93 -12.72 17.93
CA TRP A 25 11.74 -13.07 16.77
C TRP A 25 13.08 -12.32 16.75
N LEU A 26 13.10 -11.01 17.00
CA LEU A 26 14.35 -10.24 17.07
C LEU A 26 15.24 -10.67 18.25
N ALA A 27 14.65 -11.11 19.37
CA ALA A 27 15.39 -11.70 20.49
C ALA A 27 16.05 -13.03 20.11
N SER A 28 15.39 -13.87 19.31
CA SER A 28 16.02 -15.09 18.77
C SER A 28 17.20 -14.82 17.82
N LEU A 29 17.37 -13.56 17.37
CA LEU A 29 18.51 -13.05 16.60
C LEU A 29 19.52 -12.27 17.46
N GLY A 30 19.37 -12.24 18.79
CA GLY A 30 20.28 -11.54 19.69
C GLY A 30 20.23 -10.01 19.58
N TRP A 31 19.05 -9.43 19.29
CA TRP A 31 18.88 -7.98 19.20
C TRP A 31 18.77 -7.31 20.58
N ASN A 32 19.18 -6.04 20.63
CA ASN A 32 18.94 -5.16 21.77
C ASN A 32 17.58 -4.47 21.58
N ILE A 33 16.64 -4.73 22.48
CA ILE A 33 15.22 -4.40 22.30
C ILE A 33 14.73 -3.48 23.42
N ALA A 34 14.14 -2.35 23.03
CA ALA A 34 13.34 -1.52 23.91
C ALA A 34 11.85 -1.61 23.59
N LEU A 35 11.05 -1.95 24.60
CA LEU A 35 9.60 -2.10 24.49
C LEU A 35 8.89 -0.91 25.13
N VAL A 36 7.97 -0.28 24.40
CA VAL A 36 7.20 0.89 24.87
C VAL A 36 5.70 0.69 24.67
N SER A 37 4.94 0.80 25.76
CA SER A 37 3.46 0.84 25.75
C SER A 37 2.94 1.58 26.99
N ARG A 38 1.62 1.66 27.16
CA ARG A 38 0.99 2.38 28.28
C ARG A 38 0.82 1.55 29.56
N SER A 39 0.83 0.22 29.45
CA SER A 39 0.41 -0.68 30.53
C SER A 39 1.60 -1.47 31.05
N GLU A 40 2.17 -1.00 32.18
CA GLU A 40 3.30 -1.62 32.89
C GLU A 40 3.12 -3.14 33.05
N LYS A 41 1.93 -3.58 33.49
CA LYS A 41 1.62 -4.99 33.73
C LYS A 41 1.73 -5.85 32.47
N SER A 42 1.25 -5.38 31.32
CA SER A 42 1.37 -6.15 30.07
C SER A 42 2.76 -6.03 29.46
N LEU A 43 3.40 -4.88 29.61
CA LEU A 43 4.71 -4.57 29.07
C LEU A 43 5.83 -5.37 29.75
N SER A 44 5.77 -5.49 31.09
CA SER A 44 6.71 -6.28 31.88
C SER A 44 6.61 -7.78 31.56
N ALA A 45 5.39 -8.32 31.49
CA ALA A 45 5.16 -9.72 31.09
C ALA A 45 5.70 -10.03 29.69
N ILE A 46 5.43 -9.18 28.70
CA ILE A 46 5.98 -9.35 27.34
C ILE A 46 7.51 -9.22 27.35
N ALA A 47 8.08 -8.35 28.17
CA ALA A 47 9.54 -8.23 28.29
C ALA A 47 10.20 -9.51 28.84
N ASP A 48 9.55 -10.22 29.76
CA ASP A 48 10.05 -11.50 30.27
C ASP A 48 9.97 -12.64 29.24
N GLU A 49 8.92 -12.69 28.42
CA GLU A 49 8.86 -13.61 27.28
C GLU A 49 9.96 -13.31 26.24
N VAL A 50 10.20 -12.03 25.96
CA VAL A 50 11.26 -11.58 25.03
C VAL A 50 12.66 -11.86 25.62
N ARG A 51 12.84 -11.80 26.94
CA ARG A 51 14.08 -12.23 27.64
C ARG A 51 14.30 -13.74 27.54
N GLN A 52 13.24 -14.54 27.66
CA GLN A 52 13.34 -16.01 27.51
C GLN A 52 13.71 -16.41 26.07
N ALA A 53 13.28 -15.63 25.07
CA ALA A 53 13.63 -15.84 23.67
C ALA A 53 15.02 -15.30 23.27
N GLN A 54 15.74 -14.61 24.16
CA GLN A 54 16.97 -13.89 23.83
C GLN A 54 18.15 -14.83 23.55
N LYS A 55 18.75 -14.70 22.36
CA LYS A 55 19.91 -15.47 21.93
C LYS A 55 21.22 -14.74 22.25
N GLY A 56 22.14 -15.44 22.92
CA GLY A 56 23.48 -14.93 23.22
C GLY A 56 23.55 -14.08 24.48
N LYS A 57 24.73 -14.03 25.12
CA LYS A 57 24.91 -13.47 26.47
C LYS A 57 24.80 -11.94 26.57
N ASN A 58 24.71 -11.23 25.45
CA ASN A 58 24.86 -9.77 25.38
C ASN A 58 23.58 -9.02 24.96
N GLY A 59 22.51 -9.72 24.55
CA GLY A 59 21.29 -9.08 24.04
C GLY A 59 20.46 -8.43 25.15
N LYS A 60 20.35 -7.10 25.16
CA LYS A 60 19.66 -6.33 26.22
C LYS A 60 18.17 -6.16 25.93
N VAL A 61 17.29 -6.52 26.88
CA VAL A 61 15.83 -6.33 26.79
C VAL A 61 15.33 -5.42 27.91
N ILE A 62 14.95 -4.19 27.54
CA ILE A 62 14.41 -3.16 28.43
C ILE A 62 12.99 -2.77 28.04
N TYR A 63 12.30 -2.10 28.95
CA TYR A 63 11.01 -1.51 28.66
C TYR A 63 10.79 -0.22 29.47
N ARG A 64 9.94 0.68 28.97
CA ARG A 64 9.46 1.87 29.71
C ARG A 64 8.02 2.20 29.29
N THR A 65 7.22 2.62 30.26
CA THR A 65 5.84 3.07 30.02
C THR A 65 5.79 4.50 29.47
N ALA A 66 4.93 4.73 28.46
CA ALA A 66 4.63 6.04 27.89
C ALA A 66 3.28 6.02 27.15
N ASP A 67 2.53 7.12 27.18
CA ASP A 67 1.49 7.37 26.15
C ASP A 67 2.15 7.99 24.91
N ALA A 68 1.72 7.51 23.75
CA ALA A 68 2.17 8.00 22.45
C ALA A 68 1.31 9.17 21.92
N SER A 69 0.20 9.52 22.61
CA SER A 69 -0.49 10.79 22.38
C SER A 69 0.35 12.01 22.75
N GLU A 70 1.30 11.85 23.68
CA GLU A 70 2.06 12.93 24.31
C GLU A 70 3.46 13.10 23.67
N PRO A 71 3.68 14.11 22.79
CA PRO A 71 4.92 14.22 22.03
C PRO A 71 6.17 14.37 22.90
N ALA A 72 6.04 14.99 24.07
CA ALA A 72 7.15 15.17 25.01
C ALA A 72 7.53 13.84 25.70
N ALA A 73 6.54 13.09 26.19
CA ALA A 73 6.77 11.81 26.88
C ALA A 73 7.27 10.73 25.91
N LEU A 74 6.75 10.71 24.68
CA LEU A 74 7.22 9.80 23.62
C LEU A 74 8.69 10.05 23.28
N LYS A 75 9.10 11.31 23.03
CA LYS A 75 10.51 11.65 22.77
C LYS A 75 11.42 11.29 23.94
N ALA A 76 11.11 11.76 25.17
CA ALA A 76 11.91 11.48 26.35
C ALA A 76 12.02 9.97 26.69
N THR A 77 11.06 9.16 26.23
CA THR A 77 11.12 7.69 26.32
C THR A 77 12.04 7.10 25.26
N LEU A 78 11.96 7.57 24.01
CA LEU A 78 12.85 7.14 22.92
C LEU A 78 14.32 7.56 23.15
N ASP A 79 14.55 8.75 23.71
CA ASP A 79 15.87 9.23 24.15
C ASP A 79 16.47 8.28 25.20
N TRP A 80 15.66 7.89 26.20
CA TRP A 80 16.04 6.89 27.20
C TRP A 80 16.29 5.50 26.59
N CYS A 81 15.51 5.08 25.59
CA CYS A 81 15.78 3.84 24.85
C CYS A 81 17.16 3.88 24.17
N VAL A 82 17.52 4.99 23.52
CA VAL A 82 18.85 5.16 22.89
C VAL A 82 19.97 5.14 23.93
N GLN A 83 19.79 5.81 25.07
CA GLN A 83 20.74 5.78 26.17
C GLN A 83 20.96 4.35 26.70
N GLU A 84 19.88 3.63 27.01
CA GLU A 84 19.95 2.30 27.61
C GLU A 84 20.41 1.21 26.63
N LEU A 85 20.05 1.28 25.35
CA LEU A 85 20.55 0.35 24.33
C LEU A 85 21.99 0.70 23.88
N GLY A 86 22.66 1.68 24.50
CA GLY A 86 24.06 2.02 24.24
C GLY A 86 24.29 2.73 22.90
N GLY A 87 23.28 3.43 22.37
CA GLY A 87 23.38 4.24 21.17
C GLY A 87 22.24 4.04 20.17
N LYS A 88 22.41 4.71 19.03
CA LYS A 88 21.43 4.90 17.94
C LYS A 88 20.70 3.61 17.54
N LEU A 89 19.44 3.75 17.13
CA LEU A 89 18.62 2.62 16.70
C LEU A 89 18.91 2.25 15.24
N ASP A 90 18.99 0.96 14.97
CA ASP A 90 18.96 0.39 13.62
C ASP A 90 17.52 0.37 13.08
N VAL A 91 16.54 0.13 13.95
CA VAL A 91 15.11 0.07 13.60
C VAL A 91 14.27 0.81 14.64
N LEU A 92 13.33 1.62 14.19
CA LEU A 92 12.24 2.14 15.02
C LEU A 92 10.91 1.59 14.49
N SER A 93 10.22 0.78 15.29
CA SER A 93 8.94 0.18 14.93
C SER A 93 7.79 0.91 15.62
N TYR A 94 6.93 1.59 14.87
CA TYR A 94 5.76 2.28 15.37
C TYR A 94 4.47 1.49 15.07
N ASN A 95 3.82 1.01 16.13
CA ASN A 95 2.61 0.18 16.05
C ASN A 95 1.41 0.80 16.79
N ALA A 96 1.63 1.85 17.61
CA ALA A 96 0.62 2.36 18.53
C ALA A 96 -0.65 2.86 17.83
N ALA A 97 -1.78 2.30 18.26
CA ALA A 97 -3.14 2.69 17.96
C ALA A 97 -4.06 2.11 19.05
N ARG A 98 -5.23 2.70 19.27
CA ARG A 98 -6.30 2.05 20.03
C ARG A 98 -7.08 1.12 19.09
N VAL A 99 -7.35 -0.10 19.53
CA VAL A 99 -8.21 -1.04 18.80
C VAL A 99 -9.42 -1.30 19.68
N ALA A 100 -10.53 -0.65 19.35
CA ALA A 100 -11.79 -0.68 20.10
C ALA A 100 -12.97 -0.49 19.13
N PRO A 101 -14.17 -1.02 19.45
CA PRO A 101 -15.40 -0.66 18.77
C PRO A 101 -15.63 0.85 18.78
N SER A 102 -16.12 1.41 17.69
CA SER A 102 -16.51 2.82 17.57
C SER A 102 -17.50 2.98 16.41
N ASP A 103 -18.73 3.40 16.71
CA ASP A 103 -19.73 3.75 15.70
C ASP A 103 -19.49 5.18 15.19
N ILE A 104 -19.55 5.38 13.87
CA ILE A 104 -19.33 6.69 13.23
C ILE A 104 -20.39 7.73 13.57
N THR A 105 -21.56 7.31 14.07
CA THR A 105 -22.68 8.19 14.45
C THR A 105 -22.71 8.54 15.94
N GLU A 106 -21.99 7.79 16.79
CA GLU A 106 -21.99 7.97 18.26
C GLU A 106 -20.64 8.41 18.83
N ILE A 107 -19.52 8.24 18.10
CA ILE A 107 -18.19 8.59 18.59
C ILE A 107 -18.03 10.08 18.92
N SER A 108 -17.45 10.37 20.09
CA SER A 108 -17.17 11.75 20.50
C SER A 108 -15.97 12.34 19.74
N PRO A 109 -15.96 13.67 19.46
CA PRO A 109 -14.81 14.34 18.85
C PRO A 109 -13.49 14.14 19.63
N GLU A 110 -13.56 14.06 20.96
CA GLU A 110 -12.42 13.89 21.86
C GLU A 110 -11.83 12.47 21.79
N GLU A 111 -12.68 11.45 21.64
CA GLU A 111 -12.25 10.06 21.42
C GLU A 111 -11.52 9.91 20.08
N LEU A 112 -12.07 10.53 19.03
CA LEU A 112 -11.46 10.58 17.70
C LEU A 112 -10.14 11.37 17.72
N GLU A 113 -10.10 12.54 18.38
CA GLU A 113 -8.89 13.36 18.53
C GLU A 113 -7.79 12.57 19.26
N GLN A 114 -8.13 11.84 20.32
CA GLN A 114 -7.16 11.05 21.08
C GLN A 114 -6.60 9.88 20.25
N ASP A 115 -7.41 9.21 19.43
CA ASP A 115 -6.92 8.18 18.52
C ASP A 115 -6.06 8.77 17.39
N PHE A 116 -6.36 9.97 16.90
CA PHE A 116 -5.50 10.71 15.97
C PHE A 116 -4.17 11.13 16.63
N LYS A 117 -4.16 11.55 17.90
CA LYS A 117 -2.92 11.81 18.65
C LYS A 117 -2.05 10.56 18.72
N VAL A 118 -2.61 9.42 19.11
CA VAL A 118 -1.87 8.15 19.21
C VAL A 118 -1.40 7.66 17.83
N ALA A 119 -2.29 7.52 16.85
CA ALA A 119 -1.95 6.88 15.59
C ALA A 119 -1.22 7.81 14.61
N ALA A 120 -1.65 9.07 14.47
CA ALA A 120 -1.10 9.99 13.48
C ALA A 120 0.00 10.90 14.08
N VAL A 121 -0.30 11.65 15.14
CA VAL A 121 0.68 12.59 15.73
C VAL A 121 1.87 11.83 16.30
N GLY A 122 1.66 10.71 17.00
CA GLY A 122 2.72 9.85 17.48
C GLY A 122 3.58 9.23 16.36
N THR A 123 2.99 8.87 15.20
CA THR A 123 3.76 8.45 14.00
C THR A 123 4.65 9.60 13.49
N LEU A 124 4.10 10.81 13.39
CA LEU A 124 4.84 12.02 12.98
C LEU A 124 6.02 12.29 13.93
N VAL A 125 5.77 12.28 15.23
CA VAL A 125 6.79 12.53 16.27
C VAL A 125 7.88 11.47 16.24
N ALA A 126 7.53 10.18 16.12
CA ALA A 126 8.47 9.08 16.05
C ALA A 126 9.38 9.17 14.81
N GLY A 127 8.81 9.41 13.62
CA GLY A 127 9.58 9.56 12.38
C GLY A 127 10.48 10.79 12.37
N GLN A 128 10.01 11.93 12.90
CA GLN A 128 10.82 13.14 13.06
C GLN A 128 11.96 12.95 14.06
N TRP A 129 11.70 12.36 15.23
CA TRP A 129 12.71 12.08 16.25
C TRP A 129 13.79 11.11 15.73
N PHE A 130 13.42 10.10 14.95
CA PHE A 130 14.36 9.14 14.38
C PHE A 130 15.25 9.79 13.31
N ALA A 131 14.66 10.66 12.47
CA ALA A 131 15.38 11.47 11.49
C ALA A 131 16.27 12.56 12.13
N ALA A 132 16.01 12.99 13.37
CA ALA A 132 16.81 13.96 14.12
C ALA A 132 18.15 13.38 14.65
N GLY A 133 18.81 12.53 13.87
CA GLY A 133 20.13 11.96 14.17
C GLY A 133 20.13 10.69 15.01
N ASN A 134 18.98 10.18 15.46
CA ASN A 134 18.86 8.97 16.30
C ASN A 134 18.93 7.64 15.51
N ALA A 135 18.88 7.70 14.18
CA ALA A 135 19.09 6.56 13.28
C ALA A 135 20.58 6.22 13.07
N ARG A 136 20.91 4.93 13.06
CA ARG A 136 22.28 4.39 12.94
C ARG A 136 22.81 4.37 11.49
N VAL A 137 22.99 5.57 10.92
CA VAL A 137 23.43 5.78 9.52
C VAL A 137 24.88 5.36 9.24
N ASP A 138 25.69 5.10 10.26
CA ASP A 138 27.08 4.65 10.15
C ASP A 138 27.25 3.32 9.40
N ARG A 139 26.29 2.39 9.51
CA ARG A 139 26.32 1.08 8.82
C ARG A 139 25.98 1.12 7.33
N ILE A 140 25.67 2.29 6.77
CA ILE A 140 25.36 2.43 5.34
C ILE A 140 26.56 2.07 4.46
N ALA A 141 27.80 2.27 4.96
CA ALA A 141 29.02 1.83 4.28
C ALA A 141 29.13 0.30 4.13
N GLU A 142 28.45 -0.47 4.98
CA GLU A 142 28.36 -1.94 4.91
C GLU A 142 27.21 -2.40 3.98
N GLY A 143 26.35 -1.47 3.55
CA GLY A 143 25.12 -1.73 2.79
C GLY A 143 23.88 -1.93 3.67
N GLU A 144 23.92 -1.54 4.95
CA GLU A 144 22.81 -1.63 5.88
C GLU A 144 22.23 -0.26 6.23
N TYR A 145 20.93 -0.08 5.98
CA TYR A 145 20.22 1.18 6.25
C TYR A 145 19.36 1.12 7.52
N PRO A 146 19.22 2.23 8.26
CA PRO A 146 18.20 2.36 9.29
C PRO A 146 16.78 2.25 8.71
N LEU A 147 15.87 1.66 9.49
CA LEU A 147 14.49 1.39 9.06
C LEU A 147 13.46 1.98 10.04
N PHE A 148 12.59 2.85 9.54
CA PHE A 148 11.37 3.26 10.23
C PHE A 148 10.23 2.34 9.76
N LEU A 149 9.70 1.51 10.65
CA LEU A 149 8.68 0.52 10.34
C LEU A 149 7.35 0.97 10.96
N VAL A 150 6.31 1.19 10.17
CA VAL A 150 4.99 1.62 10.69
C VAL A 150 3.93 0.58 10.35
N THR A 151 3.31 -0.05 11.36
CA THR A 151 2.35 -1.15 11.12
C THR A 151 1.05 -0.61 10.54
N GLY A 152 0.76 -1.00 9.30
CA GLY A 152 -0.45 -0.65 8.57
C GLY A 152 -1.45 -1.81 8.47
N GLY A 153 -2.51 -1.58 7.72
CA GLY A 153 -3.55 -2.58 7.43
C GLY A 153 -4.18 -2.30 6.06
N ASN A 154 -5.43 -2.72 5.88
CA ASN A 154 -6.25 -2.29 4.73
C ASN A 154 -7.28 -1.20 5.08
N LEU A 155 -7.41 -0.81 6.36
CA LEU A 155 -8.45 0.11 6.85
C LEU A 155 -8.38 1.54 6.26
N ASP A 156 -7.27 1.91 5.61
CA ASP A 156 -7.14 3.16 4.86
C ASP A 156 -7.65 3.08 3.41
N LYS A 157 -8.09 1.90 2.98
CA LYS A 157 -8.58 1.57 1.62
C LYS A 157 -9.97 0.92 1.67
N GLU A 158 -10.19 0.05 2.65
CA GLU A 158 -11.43 -0.63 3.00
C GLU A 158 -11.72 -0.37 4.50
N PRO A 159 -12.34 0.78 4.86
CA PRO A 159 -12.63 1.12 6.25
C PRO A 159 -13.80 0.30 6.81
N GLU A 160 -13.71 -0.08 8.09
CA GLU A 160 -14.69 -0.96 8.74
C GLU A 160 -15.59 -0.15 9.71
N PRO A 161 -16.91 -0.07 9.49
CA PRO A 161 -17.82 0.80 10.26
C PRO A 161 -17.82 0.55 11.77
N PHE A 162 -17.62 -0.71 12.20
CA PHE A 162 -17.55 -1.09 13.62
C PHE A 162 -16.31 -0.55 14.35
N VAL A 163 -15.29 -0.10 13.60
CA VAL A 163 -14.04 0.48 14.13
C VAL A 163 -13.72 1.79 13.40
N ALA A 164 -14.71 2.69 13.33
CA ALA A 164 -14.64 3.94 12.58
C ALA A 164 -13.45 4.83 12.99
N SER A 165 -13.16 4.93 14.29
CA SER A 165 -12.03 5.72 14.81
C SER A 165 -10.69 5.16 14.36
N LEU A 166 -10.51 3.84 14.50
CA LEU A 166 -9.28 3.15 14.09
C LEU A 166 -9.07 3.27 12.58
N SER A 167 -10.14 3.18 11.78
CA SER A 167 -10.06 3.27 10.32
C SER A 167 -9.57 4.65 9.86
N THR A 168 -10.21 5.71 10.36
CA THR A 168 -9.82 7.11 10.05
C THR A 168 -8.43 7.46 10.58
N ALA A 169 -8.11 7.08 11.82
CA ALA A 169 -6.80 7.31 12.42
C ALA A 169 -5.67 6.51 11.71
N LYS A 170 -5.97 5.31 11.19
CA LYS A 170 -5.03 4.55 10.34
C LYS A 170 -4.85 5.18 8.96
N ALA A 171 -5.89 5.76 8.33
CA ALA A 171 -5.73 6.49 7.08
C ALA A 171 -4.73 7.67 7.21
N ALA A 172 -4.80 8.42 8.32
CA ALA A 172 -3.83 9.47 8.64
C ALA A 172 -2.41 8.90 8.89
N SER A 173 -2.26 7.86 9.72
CA SER A 173 -0.98 7.20 10.01
C SER A 173 -0.31 6.61 8.76
N GLN A 174 -1.07 5.97 7.87
CA GLN A 174 -0.61 5.42 6.59
C GLN A 174 -0.16 6.53 5.64
N THR A 175 -0.90 7.64 5.57
CA THR A 175 -0.54 8.81 4.74
C THR A 175 0.77 9.45 5.21
N LEU A 176 0.95 9.64 6.52
CA LEU A 176 2.21 10.12 7.09
C LEU A 176 3.37 9.16 6.79
N SER A 177 3.14 7.85 6.89
CA SER A 177 4.15 6.82 6.61
C SER A 177 4.57 6.81 5.13
N ARG A 178 3.63 7.01 4.20
CA ARG A 178 3.90 7.21 2.76
C ARG A 178 4.68 8.50 2.47
N LEU A 179 4.39 9.58 3.19
CA LEU A 179 5.14 10.84 3.08
C LEU A 179 6.58 10.68 3.61
N PHE A 180 6.76 10.02 4.76
CA PHE A 180 8.09 9.67 5.25
C PHE A 180 8.85 8.76 4.26
N ALA A 181 8.19 7.78 3.64
CA ALA A 181 8.79 6.91 2.63
C ALA A 181 9.27 7.65 1.36
N LYS A 182 8.64 8.80 1.03
CA LYS A 182 9.11 9.68 -0.06
C LYS A 182 10.28 10.59 0.33
N VAL A 183 10.40 10.97 1.61
CA VAL A 183 11.32 12.05 2.05
C VAL A 183 12.52 11.54 2.86
N LEU A 184 12.33 10.61 3.78
CA LEU A 184 13.39 10.15 4.69
C LEU A 184 14.54 9.39 4.01
N PRO A 185 14.33 8.61 2.93
CA PRO A 185 15.45 7.97 2.24
C PRO A 185 16.45 9.01 1.74
N GLU A 186 16.01 10.07 1.06
CA GLU A 186 16.89 11.13 0.57
C GLU A 186 17.40 12.02 1.70
N LYS A 187 16.49 12.57 2.53
CA LYS A 187 16.80 13.60 3.53
C LYS A 187 17.59 13.11 4.75
N ALA A 188 17.42 11.84 5.14
CA ALA A 188 17.97 11.30 6.39
C ALA A 188 18.71 9.96 6.21
N ASN A 189 18.72 9.37 5.00
CA ASN A 189 19.18 8.01 4.74
C ASN A 189 18.43 6.92 5.54
N ILE A 190 17.14 7.13 5.82
CA ILE A 190 16.29 6.17 6.54
C ILE A 190 15.30 5.56 5.56
N LEU A 191 15.27 4.23 5.47
CA LEU A 191 14.24 3.49 4.74
C LEU A 191 12.94 3.46 5.56
N VAL A 192 11.79 3.43 4.90
CA VAL A 192 10.48 3.42 5.56
C VAL A 192 9.63 2.29 5.03
N GLY A 193 9.20 1.38 5.90
CA GLY A 193 8.43 0.19 5.54
C GLY A 193 7.08 0.12 6.23
N MET A 194 6.06 -0.33 5.51
CA MET A 194 4.71 -0.57 6.02
C MET A 194 4.33 -2.05 5.86
N PRO A 195 4.48 -2.88 6.90
CA PRO A 195 3.87 -4.21 6.94
C PRO A 195 2.37 -4.02 7.05
N LEU A 196 1.64 -4.36 5.98
CA LEU A 196 0.20 -4.15 5.87
C LEU A 196 -0.55 -5.41 6.23
N ILE A 197 -1.20 -5.42 7.39
CA ILE A 197 -1.94 -6.60 7.86
C ILE A 197 -3.39 -6.50 7.40
N ALA A 198 -3.71 -7.22 6.33
CA ALA A 198 -5.06 -7.30 5.75
C ALA A 198 -5.79 -8.55 6.27
N GLY A 199 -6.33 -8.46 7.50
CA GLY A 199 -7.18 -9.50 8.09
C GLY A 199 -7.35 -9.39 9.60
N ALA A 200 -8.47 -9.89 10.13
CA ALA A 200 -8.72 -9.97 11.55
C ALA A 200 -7.81 -11.02 12.21
N LEU A 201 -7.03 -10.61 13.22
CA LEU A 201 -6.10 -11.49 13.94
C LEU A 201 -6.84 -12.52 14.78
N ILE A 202 -7.90 -12.06 15.45
CA ILE A 202 -8.79 -12.84 16.30
C ILE A 202 -10.11 -12.98 15.55
N ASN A 203 -10.69 -14.17 15.53
CA ASN A 203 -12.03 -14.40 15.02
C ASN A 203 -13.05 -13.82 16.03
N PRO A 204 -13.85 -12.80 15.68
CA PRO A 204 -14.79 -12.19 16.62
C PRO A 204 -15.89 -13.16 17.12
N MET A 205 -16.13 -14.27 16.41
CA MET A 205 -17.11 -15.28 16.79
C MET A 205 -16.58 -16.36 17.75
N THR A 206 -15.26 -16.61 17.80
CA THR A 206 -14.68 -17.66 18.67
C THR A 206 -13.68 -17.13 19.70
N GLY A 207 -13.17 -15.90 19.55
CA GLY A 207 -12.13 -15.33 20.41
C GLY A 207 -10.73 -15.90 20.17
N GLU A 208 -10.57 -16.85 19.25
CA GLU A 208 -9.31 -17.51 18.93
C GLU A 208 -8.55 -16.78 17.82
N TYR A 209 -7.23 -17.00 17.74
CA TYR A 209 -6.44 -16.51 16.61
C TYR A 209 -6.80 -17.23 15.31
N ASN A 210 -7.00 -16.46 14.23
CA ASN A 210 -7.09 -17.01 12.89
C ASN A 210 -5.70 -17.48 12.44
N GLU A 211 -5.52 -18.79 12.19
CA GLU A 211 -4.22 -19.41 11.84
C GLU A 211 -3.47 -18.66 10.72
N GLN A 212 -4.19 -18.16 9.71
CA GLN A 212 -3.61 -17.45 8.56
C GLN A 212 -3.03 -16.08 8.96
N PHE A 213 -3.56 -15.47 10.02
CA PHE A 213 -3.14 -14.21 10.60
C PHE A 213 -2.51 -14.37 12.00
N HIS A 214 -2.10 -15.59 12.37
CA HIS A 214 -1.38 -15.83 13.62
C HIS A 214 -0.09 -14.97 13.63
N PRO A 215 0.24 -14.28 14.72
CA PRO A 215 1.39 -13.37 14.77
C PRO A 215 2.71 -13.97 14.25
N GLU A 216 3.00 -15.21 14.65
CA GLU A 216 4.21 -15.94 14.25
C GLU A 216 4.22 -16.33 12.76
N ASN A 217 3.05 -16.44 12.13
CA ASN A 217 2.91 -16.63 10.68
C ASN A 217 3.04 -15.32 9.88
N ILE A 218 2.81 -14.17 10.52
CA ILE A 218 2.90 -12.84 9.89
C ILE A 218 4.33 -12.29 9.94
N ILE A 219 5.08 -12.45 11.03
CA ILE A 219 6.45 -11.90 11.13
C ILE A 219 7.35 -12.37 9.96
N PRO A 220 7.44 -13.68 9.59
CA PRO A 220 8.26 -14.12 8.47
C PRO A 220 7.80 -13.65 7.09
N LYS A 221 6.51 -13.31 6.93
CA LYS A 221 5.89 -12.98 5.64
C LYS A 221 5.82 -11.47 5.36
N ALA A 222 5.49 -10.67 6.38
CA ALA A 222 5.27 -9.24 6.26
C ALA A 222 6.38 -8.39 6.87
N PHE A 223 6.99 -8.83 7.99
CA PHE A 223 8.02 -8.05 8.68
C PHE A 223 9.42 -8.39 8.19
N LYS A 224 9.83 -9.67 8.29
CA LYS A 224 11.17 -10.16 7.96
C LYS A 224 11.71 -9.67 6.60
N PRO A 225 10.93 -9.60 5.50
CA PRO A 225 11.44 -9.06 4.25
C PRO A 225 11.97 -7.62 4.35
N PHE A 226 11.40 -6.74 5.18
CA PHE A 226 11.96 -5.40 5.39
C PHE A 226 13.30 -5.42 6.12
N PHE A 227 13.56 -6.42 6.98
CA PHE A 227 14.83 -6.61 7.67
C PHE A 227 15.89 -7.24 6.75
N GLU A 228 15.49 -8.13 5.83
CA GLU A 228 16.38 -8.65 4.78
C GLU A 228 16.68 -7.59 3.71
N ASP A 229 15.68 -6.79 3.31
CA ASP A 229 15.79 -5.76 2.26
C ASP A 229 16.56 -4.50 2.69
N ARG A 230 16.69 -4.22 4.00
CA ARG A 230 17.43 -3.04 4.52
C ARG A 230 18.94 -3.30 4.61
N GLU A 231 19.30 -4.57 4.74
CA GLU A 231 20.66 -5.09 4.70
C GLU A 231 20.99 -5.43 3.24
N ASN A 232 22.28 -5.47 2.88
CA ASN A 232 22.75 -5.76 1.53
C ASN A 232 22.36 -4.75 0.42
N ARG A 233 21.83 -3.55 0.73
CA ARG A 233 21.50 -2.50 -0.26
C ARG A 233 22.73 -1.74 -0.75
N ARG A 234 23.68 -2.43 -1.38
CA ARG A 234 24.88 -1.81 -1.95
C ARG A 234 24.56 -0.86 -3.11
N ASP A 235 23.47 -1.13 -3.84
CA ASP A 235 22.95 -0.27 -4.91
C ASP A 235 22.10 0.90 -4.38
N GLY A 236 22.05 1.07 -3.05
CA GLY A 236 21.37 2.17 -2.39
C GLY A 236 19.84 2.03 -2.28
N LYS A 237 19.16 3.17 -2.33
CA LYS A 237 17.77 3.34 -1.87
C LYS A 237 16.72 3.02 -2.94
N ALA A 238 17.14 2.88 -4.20
CA ALA A 238 16.26 2.56 -5.32
C ALA A 238 15.66 1.15 -5.17
N GLY A 239 14.48 0.93 -5.75
CA GLY A 239 13.81 -0.39 -5.74
C GLY A 239 13.43 -0.92 -4.35
N TRP A 240 13.28 -0.05 -3.35
CA TRP A 240 12.78 -0.42 -2.03
C TRP A 240 11.26 -0.66 -2.06
N THR A 241 10.81 -1.80 -1.52
CA THR A 241 9.37 -2.12 -1.44
C THR A 241 8.76 -1.45 -0.22
N VAL A 242 7.98 -0.40 -0.42
CA VAL A 242 7.44 0.47 0.65
C VAL A 242 6.27 -0.17 1.41
N GLU A 243 5.31 -0.79 0.71
CA GLU A 243 4.18 -1.52 1.30
C GLU A 243 4.35 -3.03 1.07
N ARG A 244 4.16 -3.85 2.11
CA ARG A 244 4.14 -5.33 1.98
C ARG A 244 2.88 -5.92 2.61
N LEU A 245 1.98 -6.40 1.76
CA LEU A 245 0.80 -7.19 2.13
C LEU A 245 1.15 -8.69 2.15
N PRO A 246 0.64 -9.49 3.12
CA PRO A 246 0.48 -10.92 2.93
C PRO A 246 -0.34 -11.18 1.65
N PRO A 247 0.09 -12.09 0.76
CA PRO A 247 -0.63 -12.35 -0.49
C PRO A 247 -2.01 -12.94 -0.18
N SER A 248 -3.08 -12.28 -0.62
CA SER A 248 -4.45 -12.71 -0.34
C SER A 248 -4.79 -14.02 -1.07
N LYS A 249 -5.71 -14.83 -0.52
CA LYS A 249 -6.15 -16.08 -1.17
C LYS A 249 -6.62 -15.85 -2.62
N ARG A 250 -7.37 -14.76 -2.88
CA ARG A 250 -7.84 -14.40 -4.23
C ARG A 250 -6.68 -14.06 -5.18
N TYR A 251 -5.64 -13.38 -4.68
CA TYR A 251 -4.43 -13.09 -5.46
C TYR A 251 -3.64 -14.37 -5.76
N ILE A 252 -3.41 -15.23 -4.76
CA ILE A 252 -2.75 -16.53 -4.93
C ILE A 252 -3.52 -17.39 -5.96
N GLN A 253 -4.85 -17.49 -5.82
CA GLN A 253 -5.69 -18.23 -6.77
C GLN A 253 -5.53 -17.68 -8.20
N SER A 254 -5.54 -16.36 -8.37
CA SER A 254 -5.36 -15.72 -9.68
C SER A 254 -3.97 -15.97 -10.30
N LEU A 255 -2.91 -16.02 -9.46
CA LEU A 255 -1.56 -16.38 -9.90
C LEU A 255 -1.48 -17.86 -10.31
N LEU A 256 -2.08 -18.77 -9.53
CA LEU A 256 -2.10 -20.20 -9.85
C LEU A 256 -2.85 -20.46 -11.16
N SER A 257 -4.05 -19.89 -11.35
CA SER A 257 -4.78 -19.99 -12.61
C SER A 257 -4.05 -19.32 -13.79
N ARG A 258 -3.21 -18.30 -13.54
CA ARG A 258 -2.35 -17.71 -14.56
C ARG A 258 -1.15 -18.60 -14.91
N ILE A 259 -0.52 -19.24 -13.94
CA ILE A 259 0.55 -20.23 -14.15
C ILE A 259 0.01 -21.38 -14.99
N GLU A 260 -1.11 -21.99 -14.57
CA GLU A 260 -1.77 -23.08 -15.29
C GLU A 260 -2.14 -22.68 -16.74
N SER A 261 -2.64 -21.45 -16.94
CA SER A 261 -2.93 -20.91 -18.27
C SER A 261 -1.68 -20.76 -19.15
N LEU A 262 -0.53 -20.44 -18.57
CA LEU A 262 0.76 -20.34 -19.28
C LEU A 262 1.35 -21.73 -19.57
N GLU A 263 1.24 -22.68 -18.63
CA GLU A 263 1.68 -24.07 -18.80
C GLU A 263 0.89 -24.77 -19.92
N ARG A 264 -0.46 -24.65 -19.91
CA ARG A 264 -1.29 -25.15 -21.02
C ARG A 264 -0.89 -24.53 -22.36
N ARG A 265 -0.61 -23.22 -22.41
CA ARG A 265 -0.15 -22.53 -23.63
C ARG A 265 1.24 -22.97 -24.10
N LEU A 266 2.13 -23.33 -23.18
CA LEU A 266 3.46 -23.84 -23.51
C LEU A 266 3.36 -25.23 -24.13
N ALA A 267 2.61 -26.15 -23.51
CA ALA A 267 2.35 -27.48 -24.05
C ALA A 267 1.67 -27.42 -25.44
N ASP A 268 0.73 -26.48 -25.63
CA ASP A 268 0.06 -26.27 -26.91
C ASP A 268 1.03 -25.75 -28.00
N TYR A 269 2.00 -24.92 -27.62
CA TYR A 269 3.06 -24.44 -28.53
C TYR A 269 4.08 -25.54 -28.88
N GLU A 270 4.47 -26.36 -27.90
CA GLU A 270 5.36 -27.51 -28.12
C GLU A 270 4.71 -28.59 -28.99
N GLY A 271 3.44 -28.93 -28.74
CA GLY A 271 2.65 -29.82 -29.58
C GLY A 271 2.47 -29.31 -31.02
N ARG A 272 2.32 -27.98 -31.22
CA ARG A 272 2.31 -27.37 -32.57
C ARG A 272 3.69 -27.47 -33.24
N LYS A 273 4.77 -27.21 -32.51
CA LYS A 273 6.17 -27.31 -32.98
C LYS A 273 6.54 -28.75 -33.37
N GLU A 274 6.01 -29.74 -32.66
CA GLU A 274 6.18 -31.16 -32.97
C GLU A 274 5.35 -31.60 -34.18
N ARG A 275 4.08 -31.19 -34.27
CA ARG A 275 3.26 -31.40 -35.48
C ARG A 275 3.87 -30.73 -36.71
N ALA A 276 4.50 -29.56 -36.57
CA ALA A 276 5.21 -28.90 -37.67
C ALA A 276 6.43 -29.71 -38.17
N ARG A 277 7.18 -30.35 -37.26
CA ARG A 277 8.28 -31.28 -37.60
C ARG A 277 7.79 -32.55 -38.32
N LEU A 278 6.63 -33.07 -37.91
CA LEU A 278 6.01 -34.24 -38.55
C LEU A 278 5.40 -33.89 -39.91
N GLY A 279 4.72 -32.75 -40.03
CA GLY A 279 4.08 -32.29 -41.27
C GLY A 279 5.05 -31.97 -42.40
N SER A 280 6.30 -31.58 -42.09
CA SER A 280 7.35 -31.39 -43.10
C SER A 280 7.85 -32.68 -43.77
N ALA A 281 7.40 -33.86 -43.33
CA ALA A 281 7.82 -35.15 -43.90
C ALA A 281 6.91 -35.65 -45.05
N SER A 282 5.78 -35.00 -45.35
CA SER A 282 4.76 -35.56 -46.26
C SER A 282 4.03 -34.53 -47.13
N SER A 283 4.71 -34.00 -48.17
CA SER A 283 4.06 -33.24 -49.25
C SER A 283 4.87 -33.17 -50.56
N GLN A 284 5.11 -34.32 -51.20
CA GLN A 284 5.21 -34.38 -52.67
C GLN A 284 3.87 -34.88 -53.23
N GLY A 285 3.27 -34.17 -54.18
CA GLY A 285 2.08 -34.68 -54.89
C GLY A 285 1.12 -33.63 -55.44
N THR A 286 1.22 -33.38 -56.75
CA THR A 286 0.13 -32.97 -57.69
C THR A 286 -0.80 -31.80 -57.36
N THR A 287 -0.68 -30.78 -58.20
CA THR A 287 -1.69 -29.74 -58.50
C THR A 287 -2.94 -30.29 -59.20
N LEU A 288 -4.06 -29.59 -59.04
CA LEU A 288 -5.03 -29.27 -60.12
C LEU A 288 -5.95 -28.13 -59.67
N ALA A 289 -6.62 -27.43 -60.60
CA ALA A 289 -7.27 -26.14 -60.33
C ALA A 289 -8.63 -25.97 -61.04
N ASN A 290 -9.58 -25.31 -60.35
CA ASN A 290 -10.75 -24.57 -60.83
C ASN A 290 -11.61 -24.17 -59.59
N GLN A 291 -12.50 -23.18 -59.58
CA GLN A 291 -12.64 -21.86 -60.23
C GLN A 291 -13.91 -21.23 -59.62
N ARG A 292 -14.00 -19.89 -59.46
CA ARG A 292 -15.24 -19.11 -59.10
C ARG A 292 -15.77 -19.31 -57.66
N ASP A 293 -16.42 -18.34 -57.00
CA ASP A 293 -16.69 -16.92 -57.32
C ASP A 293 -16.80 -16.09 -56.02
N HIS A 294 -16.79 -14.75 -56.10
CA HIS A 294 -17.05 -13.86 -54.96
C HIS A 294 -18.54 -13.76 -54.61
N ASN A 295 -18.92 -13.94 -53.34
CA ASN A 295 -19.38 -12.83 -52.49
C ASN A 295 -19.72 -13.23 -51.05
N LEU A 296 -19.62 -12.23 -50.15
CA LEU A 296 -20.36 -12.01 -48.88
C LEU A 296 -20.67 -13.26 -48.01
N ASP A 297 -20.17 -13.32 -46.78
CA ASP A 297 -20.85 -12.59 -45.71
C ASP A 297 -19.94 -12.04 -44.60
N ASN A 298 -20.39 -10.98 -43.91
CA ASN A 298 -19.67 -10.32 -42.81
C ASN A 298 -20.22 -10.74 -41.45
N ASN A 299 -19.37 -11.28 -40.55
CA ASN A 299 -19.69 -11.31 -39.12
C ASN A 299 -18.45 -11.34 -38.20
N PRO A 300 -18.02 -10.17 -37.68
CA PRO A 300 -17.07 -10.07 -36.57
C PRO A 300 -17.75 -9.46 -35.33
N ALA A 301 -18.33 -10.32 -34.49
CA ALA A 301 -18.48 -9.98 -33.07
C ALA A 301 -17.09 -9.94 -32.38
N THR A 302 -17.03 -9.39 -31.17
CA THR A 302 -15.84 -9.32 -30.29
C THR A 302 -14.69 -8.43 -30.76
N LEU A 303 -14.82 -7.12 -30.51
CA LEU A 303 -13.69 -6.21 -30.33
C LEU A 303 -13.73 -5.65 -28.89
N ASP A 304 -12.58 -5.72 -28.23
CA ASP A 304 -12.36 -5.83 -26.79
C ASP A 304 -13.08 -4.80 -25.87
N SER A 305 -13.85 -5.30 -24.90
CA SER A 305 -14.50 -4.50 -23.84
C SER A 305 -13.52 -3.81 -22.88
N VAL A 306 -12.26 -4.27 -22.81
CA VAL A 306 -11.22 -3.63 -21.98
C VAL A 306 -10.88 -2.23 -22.50
N GLN A 307 -10.91 -2.01 -23.82
CA GLN A 307 -10.60 -0.70 -24.42
C GLN A 307 -11.62 0.37 -23.98
N GLN A 308 -12.91 0.02 -23.95
CA GLN A 308 -13.99 0.91 -23.52
C GLN A 308 -13.86 1.32 -22.04
N LEU A 309 -13.31 0.45 -21.19
CA LEU A 309 -13.06 0.76 -19.77
C LEU A 309 -11.85 1.68 -19.58
N VAL A 310 -10.87 1.66 -20.48
CA VAL A 310 -9.73 2.61 -20.47
C VAL A 310 -10.22 4.01 -20.84
N ASP A 311 -11.04 4.13 -21.88
CA ASP A 311 -11.60 5.41 -22.33
C ASP A 311 -12.53 6.03 -21.27
N LEU A 312 -13.22 5.21 -20.47
CA LEU A 312 -14.08 5.66 -19.36
C LEU A 312 -13.29 6.11 -18.10
N CYS A 313 -12.02 5.73 -17.96
CA CYS A 313 -11.20 5.98 -16.76
C CYS A 313 -9.99 6.93 -16.97
N GLY A 314 -9.60 7.19 -18.23
CA GLY A 314 -9.09 8.50 -18.67
C GLY A 314 -7.58 8.81 -18.66
N GLY A 315 -7.25 9.84 -19.46
CA GLY A 315 -5.97 10.56 -19.61
C GLY A 315 -6.06 11.54 -20.79
N LEU A 316 -5.19 12.54 -21.02
CA LEU A 316 -4.77 13.64 -20.12
C LEU A 316 -5.23 15.00 -20.73
N SER A 317 -5.16 16.12 -19.99
CA SER A 317 -5.56 17.47 -20.48
C SER A 317 -4.40 18.50 -20.45
N LEU A 318 -4.51 19.70 -19.86
CA LEU A 318 -3.56 20.82 -20.00
C LEU A 318 -2.83 21.21 -18.68
N GLY A 319 -1.81 22.08 -18.76
CA GLY A 319 -1.00 22.55 -17.62
C GLY A 319 -0.35 23.92 -17.87
N GLU A 320 0.18 24.57 -16.83
CA GLU A 320 0.77 25.92 -16.94
C GLU A 320 2.08 25.93 -17.74
N GLY A 321 2.23 26.97 -18.58
CA GLY A 321 3.08 26.93 -19.78
C GLY A 321 2.30 26.65 -21.07
N GLN A 322 1.06 26.13 -20.94
CA GLN A 322 0.18 25.57 -21.97
C GLN A 322 0.64 24.15 -22.39
N GLU A 323 -0.22 23.11 -22.15
CA GLU A 323 0.08 21.64 -22.12
C GLU A 323 0.72 21.16 -20.77
N LEU A 324 0.50 19.96 -20.17
CA LEU A 324 -0.37 18.78 -20.44
C LEU A 324 -0.71 17.95 -19.14
N ARG A 325 -1.79 18.18 -18.36
CA ARG A 325 -2.14 17.44 -17.09
C ARG A 325 -3.66 17.26 -16.82
N PHE A 326 -4.06 16.48 -15.80
CA PHE A 326 -5.40 15.83 -15.74
C PHE A 326 -6.05 15.80 -14.30
N PHE A 327 -7.41 15.86 -14.21
CA PHE A 327 -8.38 15.48 -13.10
C PHE A 327 -8.04 14.34 -12.11
N ASP A 328 -8.91 14.21 -11.08
CA ASP A 328 -9.12 12.99 -10.27
C ASP A 328 -10.01 12.00 -11.08
N SER A 329 -9.63 10.76 -11.39
CA SER A 329 -8.51 9.99 -10.86
C SER A 329 -7.12 10.53 -11.25
N ARG A 330 -6.24 10.94 -10.32
CA ARG A 330 -6.20 10.67 -8.86
C ARG A 330 -6.01 11.94 -8.02
N SER A 331 -6.77 12.08 -6.91
CA SER A 331 -6.66 13.18 -5.92
C SER A 331 -5.22 13.44 -5.44
N ASN A 332 -4.93 14.72 -5.13
CA ASN A 332 -3.64 15.24 -4.64
C ASN A 332 -2.42 15.05 -5.56
N LEU A 333 -2.20 15.97 -6.51
CA LEU A 333 -0.84 16.32 -6.97
C LEU A 333 -0.69 17.74 -7.54
N ALA A 334 -0.99 18.76 -6.73
CA ALA A 334 -0.71 20.17 -7.03
C ALA A 334 0.66 20.63 -6.48
N MET A 335 1.73 19.92 -6.84
CA MET A 335 3.12 20.31 -6.58
C MET A 335 4.03 19.89 -7.75
N VAL A 336 5.16 20.58 -7.92
CA VAL A 336 6.15 20.41 -9.00
C VAL A 336 5.64 20.84 -10.38
N ALA A 337 5.77 22.15 -10.63
CA ALA A 337 5.96 22.71 -11.95
C ALA A 337 7.47 22.84 -12.20
N GLU A 338 8.01 22.10 -13.17
CA GLU A 338 9.27 22.37 -13.88
C GLU A 338 9.41 21.38 -15.05
N GLN A 339 10.13 21.78 -16.10
CA GLN A 339 10.48 21.02 -17.32
C GLN A 339 9.32 20.60 -18.27
N LEU A 340 9.36 21.15 -19.50
CA LEU A 340 8.57 20.75 -20.68
C LEU A 340 9.48 20.75 -21.92
N ASP A 341 9.26 19.82 -22.87
CA ASP A 341 10.01 19.69 -24.14
C ASP A 341 9.13 20.02 -25.35
N LYS A 342 9.73 20.61 -26.40
CA LYS A 342 9.05 21.43 -27.41
C LYS A 342 8.34 20.68 -28.55
N ARG A 343 8.05 19.37 -28.41
CA ARG A 343 7.69 18.49 -29.55
C ARG A 343 6.22 18.11 -29.71
N CYS A 344 5.33 18.49 -28.78
CA CYS A 344 3.91 18.10 -28.83
C CYS A 344 3.00 19.07 -29.60
N HIS A 345 3.40 20.34 -29.71
CA HIS A 345 2.53 21.46 -30.12
C HIS A 345 1.91 21.32 -31.53
N ASP A 346 2.69 20.81 -32.49
CA ASP A 346 2.34 20.83 -33.92
C ASP A 346 1.19 19.88 -34.34
N HIS A 347 0.71 19.01 -33.45
CA HIS A 347 -0.37 18.06 -33.78
C HIS A 347 -1.78 18.57 -33.46
N LEU A 348 -1.94 19.46 -32.47
CA LEU A 348 -3.25 20.00 -32.09
C LEU A 348 -3.80 21.01 -33.12
N LEU A 349 -2.92 21.66 -33.88
CA LEU A 349 -3.25 22.68 -34.89
C LEU A 349 -3.92 22.13 -36.16
N LYS A 350 -4.20 20.82 -36.25
CA LYS A 350 -4.73 20.16 -37.45
C LYS A 350 -6.27 20.15 -37.57
N PHE A 351 -7.00 20.62 -36.56
CA PHE A 351 -8.47 20.64 -36.57
C PHE A 351 -9.01 22.05 -36.33
N SER A 352 -10.05 22.44 -37.09
CA SER A 352 -10.71 23.73 -36.92
C SER A 352 -11.42 23.84 -35.57
N ALA A 353 -11.40 25.05 -35.01
CA ALA A 353 -12.24 25.43 -33.87
C ALA A 353 -13.73 25.49 -34.23
N ASP A 354 -14.06 25.64 -35.51
CA ASP A 354 -15.42 25.60 -36.02
C ASP A 354 -16.01 24.17 -35.89
N ARG A 355 -17.18 24.07 -35.25
CA ARG A 355 -17.91 22.80 -35.09
C ARG A 355 -18.56 22.33 -36.39
N SER A 356 -18.91 23.23 -37.31
CA SER A 356 -19.68 22.93 -38.54
C SER A 356 -18.93 22.01 -39.52
N GLN A 357 -17.60 21.99 -39.46
CA GLN A 357 -16.75 21.20 -40.36
C GLN A 357 -16.44 19.78 -39.85
N ARG A 358 -17.16 19.30 -38.82
CA ARG A 358 -16.96 17.96 -38.22
C ARG A 358 -17.96 16.96 -38.81
N PRO A 359 -17.54 15.96 -39.60
CA PRO A 359 -18.47 15.02 -40.23
C PRO A 359 -19.22 14.17 -39.19
N GLY A 360 -20.54 14.03 -39.37
CA GLY A 360 -21.32 12.97 -38.73
C GLY A 360 -22.05 13.29 -37.43
N ILE A 361 -21.94 14.49 -36.87
CA ILE A 361 -22.79 14.93 -35.74
C ILE A 361 -23.96 15.77 -36.29
N GLY A 362 -25.05 15.09 -36.66
CA GLY A 362 -26.34 15.75 -36.83
C GLY A 362 -26.97 16.07 -35.47
N GLU A 363 -27.75 17.15 -35.40
CA GLU A 363 -28.55 17.44 -34.22
C GLU A 363 -29.67 16.39 -34.10
N VAL A 364 -29.66 15.63 -33.01
CA VAL A 364 -30.76 14.72 -32.69
C VAL A 364 -31.83 15.55 -31.98
N GLU A 365 -32.92 15.86 -32.67
CA GLU A 365 -34.13 16.40 -32.04
C GLU A 365 -34.72 15.34 -31.10
N VAL A 366 -34.43 15.48 -29.82
CA VAL A 366 -35.06 14.70 -28.74
C VAL A 366 -36.34 15.42 -28.34
N ASP A 367 -37.46 14.71 -28.31
CA ASP A 367 -38.72 15.32 -27.86
C ASP A 367 -38.61 15.76 -26.39
N ARG A 368 -39.38 16.79 -26.04
CA ARG A 368 -39.29 17.42 -24.71
C ARG A 368 -39.56 16.46 -23.54
N SER A 369 -40.43 15.45 -23.71
CA SER A 369 -40.69 14.47 -22.65
C SER A 369 -39.52 13.50 -22.46
N THR A 370 -38.90 13.03 -23.55
CA THR A 370 -37.67 12.23 -23.46
C THR A 370 -36.51 13.05 -22.88
N GLN A 371 -36.39 14.33 -23.25
CA GLN A 371 -35.38 15.24 -22.69
C GLN A 371 -35.57 15.45 -21.17
N GLU A 372 -36.81 15.70 -20.72
CA GLU A 372 -37.13 15.87 -19.30
C GLU A 372 -36.92 14.56 -18.50
N VAL A 373 -37.24 13.38 -19.08
CA VAL A 373 -36.92 12.07 -18.48
C VAL A 373 -35.41 11.86 -18.36
N LEU A 374 -34.62 12.09 -19.42
CA LEU A 374 -33.17 11.92 -19.40
C LEU A 374 -32.49 12.88 -18.40
N LEU A 375 -32.94 14.13 -18.33
CA LEU A 375 -32.48 15.08 -17.31
C LEU A 375 -32.87 14.63 -15.90
N SER A 376 -34.05 14.05 -15.70
CA SER A 376 -34.46 13.52 -14.38
C SER A 376 -33.59 12.34 -13.92
N VAL A 377 -33.13 11.49 -14.85
CA VAL A 377 -32.18 10.40 -14.57
C VAL A 377 -30.80 10.97 -14.25
N PHE A 378 -30.29 11.87 -15.09
CA PHE A 378 -29.00 12.54 -14.89
C PHE A 378 -28.91 13.21 -13.50
N TRP A 379 -29.90 14.02 -13.14
CA TRP A 379 -29.91 14.73 -11.86
C TRP A 379 -30.13 13.82 -10.65
N LYS A 380 -30.91 12.73 -10.76
CA LYS A 380 -31.00 11.72 -9.71
C LYS A 380 -29.70 10.94 -9.50
N TRP A 381 -28.94 10.71 -10.57
CA TRP A 381 -27.70 9.94 -10.48
C TRP A 381 -26.54 10.76 -9.90
N GLN A 382 -26.42 12.04 -10.27
CA GLN A 382 -25.38 12.92 -9.72
C GLN A 382 -25.62 13.37 -8.27
N ASN A 383 -26.87 13.57 -7.83
CA ASN A 383 -27.18 14.18 -6.52
C ASN A 383 -27.49 13.17 -5.40
N SER A 384 -26.71 12.09 -5.29
CA SER A 384 -26.82 11.16 -4.13
C SER A 384 -25.93 11.56 -2.94
N TRP A 385 -25.10 12.61 -3.07
CA TRP A 385 -24.03 12.96 -2.11
C TRP A 385 -23.97 14.47 -1.74
N GLN A 386 -25.13 15.12 -1.52
CA GLN A 386 -25.23 16.42 -0.82
C GLN A 386 -26.67 16.74 -0.40
N TYR A 387 -26.87 17.31 0.80
CA TYR A 387 -28.18 17.67 1.36
C TYR A 387 -28.13 19.05 2.03
N LEU A 388 -29.24 19.80 1.96
CA LEU A 388 -29.60 20.86 2.90
C LEU A 388 -31.13 20.88 3.09
N VAL A 389 -31.56 21.34 4.27
CA VAL A 389 -32.96 21.52 4.70
C VAL A 389 -33.17 23.01 5.02
N HIS A 390 -34.41 23.47 5.16
CA HIS A 390 -34.78 24.87 5.42
C HIS A 390 -35.37 25.08 6.84
N GLU A 391 -35.71 26.33 7.17
CA GLU A 391 -36.19 26.92 8.45
C GLU A 391 -37.30 26.21 9.27
N SER A 392 -38.54 26.48 8.86
CA SER A 392 -39.78 25.97 9.44
C SER A 392 -40.29 24.58 8.99
N ALA A 393 -39.86 23.94 7.89
CA ALA A 393 -38.79 24.23 6.91
C ALA A 393 -39.13 25.34 5.88
#